data_AF-A0A8C1CVP3-F1
#
_entry.id   AF-A0A8C1CVP3-F1
#
_cell.length_a   1.000
_cell.length_b   1.000
_cell.length_c   1.000
_cell.angle_alpha   90.00
_cell.angle_beta   90.00
_cell.angle_gamma   90.00
#
_symmetry.space_group_name_H-M   'P 1'
#
loop_
_entity.id
_entity.type
_entity.pdbx_description
1 polymer ?
#
loop_
_entity_poly.entity_id
_entity_poly.type
_entity_poly.pdbx_seq_one_letter_code
_entity_poly.pdbx_strand_id
1 'polypeptide(L)'
;CYCSYSIYRKTWKEGCTTKTCINGNVTTRPVQCDPADSVIPTCVNGLKPEKVNYNNGCCAKYECLCRCSGWGDPHYNTFDGKYYAFQGNCDYVLVREIIPRHNISVHVKNYYCDITNNFACPEYVTVKYKSYEIKLASNSKEIQVYVNGAVKVPTFLNEDFSITTSGMAVILNINEIKAEILVSHQGFEINLPFSYFHGNTEGQCGVCDNDATNDCRRPDGTTDQSCEKMAALWADSPECENPPPHPSEPLPTCTAQICEVIKSDLFKNCHDIVPYQSYYEACKYDVCYKKNDSMACASVEAYAQQCGQQSICVDWRNSADLSGLCAYKCADHKVYKACGPKVEKTCNQSKTDHQTFMEGCYCPNNTYLVSSTTDKCTPTCDCIGPDGLPRQECELDSSPTPAPLHMCKKQSLTIPGNTWIMNCTTYKCSTESFGVVQEPMKCPTIEPCGHEYKSIIENCCPTCGEYSSTMTIREQNRLNKINMIKKTDHIYCPSTNFRSKLYMI
;
A
#
# COMPACT_ATOMS: atom_id res chain seq x y z
N CYS A 1 37.16 14.10 -10.76
CA CYS A 1 37.58 15.52 -10.75
C CYS A 1 39.11 15.58 -10.84
N TYR A 2 39.69 16.34 -11.79
CA TYR A 2 41.14 16.58 -11.84
C TYR A 2 41.47 17.89 -11.11
N CYS A 3 42.50 17.88 -10.26
CA CYS A 3 43.00 19.07 -9.57
C CYS A 3 44.27 19.57 -10.30
N SER A 4 44.17 20.72 -10.96
CA SER A 4 45.28 21.34 -11.70
C SER A 4 45.66 22.69 -11.07
N TYR A 5 46.87 23.17 -11.39
CA TYR A 5 47.36 24.49 -10.99
C TYR A 5 46.51 25.65 -11.53
N SER A 6 45.68 25.42 -12.55
CA SER A 6 44.71 26.40 -13.07
C SER A 6 43.41 26.50 -12.25
N ILE A 7 43.21 25.64 -11.25
CA ILE A 7 42.03 25.67 -10.39
C ILE A 7 42.36 26.45 -9.11
N TYR A 8 41.79 27.65 -9.02
CA TYR A 8 42.03 28.57 -7.90
C TYR A 8 41.46 28.04 -6.58
N ARG A 9 40.23 27.51 -6.60
CA ARG A 9 39.63 26.75 -5.49
C ARG A 9 38.43 25.95 -5.99
N LYS A 10 38.41 24.64 -5.76
CA LYS A 10 37.24 23.79 -6.04
C LYS A 10 37.02 22.80 -4.91
N THR A 11 35.79 22.75 -4.40
CA THR A 11 35.40 21.83 -3.33
C THR A 11 34.39 20.82 -3.86
N TRP A 12 34.56 19.54 -3.52
CA TRP A 12 33.60 18.48 -3.83
C TRP A 12 33.51 17.49 -2.66
N LYS A 13 32.39 16.79 -2.55
CA LYS A 13 32.22 15.68 -1.61
C LYS A 13 32.62 14.37 -2.27
N GLU A 14 33.33 13.52 -1.54
CA GLU A 14 33.70 12.17 -1.96
C GLU A 14 33.65 11.25 -0.74
N GLY A 15 32.68 10.33 -0.73
CA GLY A 15 32.29 9.61 0.48
C GLY A 15 31.93 10.58 1.62
N CYS A 16 32.38 10.27 2.84
CA CYS A 16 32.21 11.14 4.02
C CYS A 16 33.34 12.15 4.22
N THR A 17 33.94 12.58 3.11
CA THR A 17 34.96 13.62 3.11
C THR A 17 34.62 14.73 2.13
N THR A 18 34.96 15.95 2.52
CA THR A 18 34.98 17.13 1.67
C THR A 18 36.42 17.36 1.22
N LYS A 19 36.65 17.25 -0.08
CA LYS A 19 37.94 17.51 -0.72
C LYS A 19 37.95 18.91 -1.30
N THR A 20 39.02 19.66 -1.07
CA THR A 20 39.21 21.02 -1.59
C THR A 20 40.55 21.10 -2.32
N CYS A 21 40.49 21.34 -3.62
CA CYS A 21 41.64 21.61 -4.48
C CYS A 21 41.95 23.11 -4.46
N ILE A 22 43.19 23.48 -4.16
CA ILE A 22 43.72 24.85 -4.23
C ILE A 22 45.08 24.76 -4.94
N ASN A 23 45.22 25.40 -6.11
CA ASN A 23 46.46 25.48 -6.87
C ASN A 23 47.16 24.12 -7.07
N GLY A 24 46.41 23.08 -7.44
CA GLY A 24 46.95 21.73 -7.64
C GLY A 24 47.13 20.88 -6.38
N ASN A 25 46.93 21.41 -5.17
CA ASN A 25 46.98 20.64 -3.92
C ASN A 25 45.58 20.31 -3.39
N VAL A 26 45.34 19.05 -3.02
CA VAL A 26 44.06 18.58 -2.50
C VAL A 26 44.14 18.43 -0.98
N THR A 27 43.30 19.20 -0.27
CA THR A 27 43.07 19.03 1.17
C THR A 27 41.79 18.24 1.39
N THR A 28 41.80 17.34 2.37
CA THR A 28 40.65 16.49 2.70
C THR A 28 40.23 16.78 4.14
N ARG A 29 38.93 16.99 4.36
CA ARG A 29 38.34 17.13 5.70
C ARG A 29 37.13 16.21 5.83
N PRO A 30 36.88 15.57 6.97
CA PRO A 30 35.65 14.81 7.16
C PRO A 30 34.43 15.73 7.08
N VAL A 31 33.31 15.21 6.58
CA VAL A 31 32.01 15.89 6.66
C VAL A 31 31.75 16.24 8.14
N GLN A 32 31.44 17.50 8.40
CA GLN A 32 31.12 17.97 9.76
C GLN A 32 29.63 17.74 9.98
N CYS A 33 29.29 16.92 10.97
CA CYS A 33 27.93 16.74 11.46
C CYS A 33 27.63 17.78 12.54
N ASP A 34 26.35 18.07 12.77
CA ASP A 34 25.96 18.99 13.83
C ASP A 34 26.26 18.35 15.20
N PRO A 35 26.98 19.03 16.12
CA PRO A 35 27.20 18.51 17.47
C PRO A 35 25.90 18.12 18.19
N ALA A 36 24.78 18.80 17.89
CA ALA A 36 23.47 18.51 18.45
C ALA A 36 22.91 17.15 18.02
N ASP A 37 23.40 16.55 16.94
CA ASP A 37 22.94 15.24 16.46
C ASP A 37 23.19 14.11 17.46
N SER A 38 24.14 14.30 18.39
CA SER A 38 24.45 13.35 19.45
C SER A 38 23.41 13.31 20.57
N VAL A 39 22.54 14.32 20.64
CA VAL A 39 21.48 14.41 21.64
C VAL A 39 20.30 13.55 21.20
N ILE A 40 19.92 12.60 22.06
CA ILE A 40 18.73 11.76 21.86
C ILE A 40 17.54 12.48 22.50
N PRO A 41 16.52 12.91 21.74
CA PRO A 41 15.36 13.58 22.31
C PRO A 41 14.51 12.61 23.13
N THR A 42 13.70 13.15 24.04
CA THR A 42 12.60 12.41 24.65
C THR A 42 11.32 12.78 23.92
N CYS A 43 10.60 11.78 23.40
CA CYS A 43 9.38 12.02 22.64
C CYS A 43 8.16 12.03 23.55
N VAL A 44 7.31 13.06 23.43
CA VAL A 44 6.14 13.24 24.30
C VAL A 44 5.07 12.19 24.07
N ASN A 45 5.01 11.61 22.86
CA ASN A 45 4.16 10.46 22.54
C ASN A 45 4.66 9.13 23.16
N GLY A 46 5.80 9.15 23.86
CA GLY A 46 6.39 7.99 24.53
C GLY A 46 7.05 6.98 23.61
N LEU A 47 7.06 7.20 22.28
CA LEU A 47 7.78 6.35 21.34
C LEU A 47 9.28 6.58 21.43
N LYS A 48 10.07 5.54 21.12
CA LYS A 48 11.53 5.68 21.03
C LYS A 48 11.92 6.50 19.79
N PRO A 49 12.84 7.47 19.91
CA PRO A 49 13.35 8.20 18.75
C PRO A 49 14.03 7.27 17.75
N GLU A 50 13.84 7.53 16.46
CA GLU A 50 14.49 6.79 15.39
C GLU A 50 15.79 7.46 14.94
N LYS A 51 16.78 6.64 14.62
CA LYS A 51 18.05 7.11 14.07
C LYS A 51 17.89 7.40 12.58
N VAL A 52 17.95 8.67 12.21
CA VAL A 52 17.83 9.14 10.83
C VAL A 52 19.21 9.54 10.30
N ASN A 53 19.60 8.91 9.19
CA ASN A 53 20.82 9.25 8.47
C ASN A 53 20.58 10.40 7.50
N TYR A 54 21.52 11.33 7.44
CA TYR A 54 21.51 12.45 6.48
C TYR A 54 22.93 12.66 5.91
N ASN A 55 23.10 13.64 5.02
CA ASN A 55 24.38 13.86 4.31
C ASN A 55 24.90 12.58 3.61
N ASN A 56 24.02 11.87 2.88
CA ASN A 56 24.33 10.61 2.19
C ASN A 56 24.89 9.52 3.14
N GLY A 57 24.40 9.46 4.38
CA GLY A 57 24.81 8.45 5.35
C GLY A 57 26.00 8.82 6.21
N CYS A 58 26.58 10.01 6.02
CA CYS A 58 27.78 10.44 6.76
C CYS A 58 27.48 11.01 8.14
N CYS A 59 26.24 11.46 8.35
CA CYS A 59 25.78 11.97 9.63
C CYS A 59 24.49 11.27 10.02
N ALA A 60 24.24 11.18 11.32
CA ALA A 60 23.04 10.57 11.85
C ALA A 60 22.60 11.36 13.08
N LYS A 61 21.29 11.54 13.22
CA LYS A 61 20.64 12.15 14.38
C LYS A 61 19.47 11.28 14.83
N TYR A 62 18.93 11.57 16.00
CA TYR A 62 17.73 10.93 16.50
C TYR A 62 16.54 11.89 16.37
N GLU A 63 15.44 11.41 15.79
CA GLU A 63 14.21 12.18 15.60
C GLU A 63 13.04 11.45 16.25
N CYS A 64 12.11 12.21 16.82
CA CYS A 64 10.82 11.65 17.21
C CYS A 64 10.03 11.23 15.97
N LEU A 65 9.08 10.33 16.14
CA LEU A 65 8.18 9.90 15.07
C LEU A 65 6.86 10.62 15.19
N CYS A 66 6.38 11.21 14.10
CA CYS A 66 5.01 11.71 14.02
C CYS A 66 4.12 10.59 13.52
N ARG A 67 3.56 9.85 14.49
CA ARG A 67 2.64 8.74 14.25
C ARG A 67 1.25 9.06 14.79
N CYS A 68 0.29 9.15 13.90
CA CYS A 68 -1.12 9.32 14.23
C CYS A 68 -1.87 8.03 13.93
N SER A 69 -2.83 7.66 14.76
CA SER A 69 -3.67 6.48 14.52
C SER A 69 -5.12 6.74 14.88
N GLY A 70 -6.02 6.04 14.18
CA GLY A 70 -7.43 5.96 14.52
C GLY A 70 -7.89 4.52 14.50
N TRP A 71 -8.63 4.05 15.50
CA TRP A 71 -9.10 2.66 15.59
C TRP A 71 -10.43 2.52 16.33
N GLY A 72 -11.11 1.39 16.16
CA GLY A 72 -12.29 1.05 16.95
C GLY A 72 -13.44 2.04 16.76
N ASP A 73 -14.06 2.48 17.87
CA ASP A 73 -15.34 3.18 17.88
C ASP A 73 -15.28 4.65 18.38
N PRO A 74 -14.85 5.57 17.51
CA PRO A 74 -13.50 5.69 17.00
C PRO A 74 -12.63 6.47 17.99
N HIS A 75 -11.48 5.88 18.27
CA HIS A 75 -10.43 6.39 19.13
C HIS A 75 -9.29 6.93 18.28
N TYR A 76 -8.64 7.99 18.72
CA TYR A 76 -7.55 8.65 17.99
C TYR A 76 -6.37 8.89 18.92
N ASN A 77 -5.16 8.75 18.38
CA ASN A 77 -3.93 9.31 18.93
C ASN A 77 -3.35 10.28 17.90
N THR A 78 -3.07 11.51 18.32
CA THR A 78 -2.36 12.52 17.52
C THR A 78 -0.88 12.16 17.36
N PHE A 79 -0.17 12.90 16.51
CA PHE A 79 1.27 12.73 16.28
C PHE A 79 2.10 12.80 17.57
N ASP A 80 1.70 13.67 18.50
CA ASP A 80 2.37 13.88 19.78
C ASP A 80 1.72 13.09 20.94
N GLY A 81 0.81 12.16 20.63
CA GLY A 81 0.31 11.15 21.57
C GLY A 81 -0.87 11.59 22.41
N LYS A 82 -1.57 12.67 22.04
CA LYS A 82 -2.83 13.07 22.65
C LYS A 82 -3.94 12.11 22.25
N TYR A 83 -4.47 11.39 23.22
CA TYR A 83 -5.61 10.50 23.05
C TYR A 83 -6.95 11.26 23.15
N TYR A 84 -7.90 10.94 22.27
CA TYR A 84 -9.29 11.38 22.33
C TYR A 84 -10.21 10.45 21.52
N ALA A 85 -11.53 10.58 21.70
CA ALA A 85 -12.54 9.87 20.91
C ALA A 85 -13.44 10.87 20.16
N PHE A 86 -13.94 10.49 18.97
CA PHE A 86 -14.76 11.40 18.13
C PHE A 86 -15.70 10.69 17.14
N GLN A 87 -17.02 10.68 17.39
CA GLN A 87 -18.03 9.98 16.57
C GLN A 87 -18.61 10.78 15.39
N GLY A 88 -17.77 11.25 14.48
CA GLY A 88 -18.23 11.92 13.26
C GLY A 88 -18.58 10.95 12.12
N ASN A 89 -19.68 11.16 11.40
CA ASN A 89 -20.11 10.36 10.24
C ASN A 89 -19.91 11.06 8.88
N CYS A 90 -18.91 11.94 8.79
CA CYS A 90 -18.61 12.74 7.62
C CYS A 90 -17.19 12.49 7.10
N ASP A 91 -16.78 13.31 6.15
CA ASP A 91 -15.42 13.39 5.65
C ASP A 91 -14.65 14.37 6.53
N TYR A 92 -13.53 13.95 7.08
CA TYR A 92 -12.73 14.76 7.99
C TYR A 92 -11.26 14.83 7.56
N VAL A 93 -10.65 15.98 7.76
CA VAL A 93 -9.21 16.18 7.58
C VAL A 93 -8.46 15.54 8.74
N LEU A 94 -7.77 14.43 8.47
CA LEU A 94 -6.85 13.82 9.44
C LEU A 94 -5.57 14.63 9.55
N VAL A 95 -4.97 14.95 8.41
CA VAL A 95 -3.79 15.82 8.35
C VAL A 95 -3.73 16.55 7.02
N ARG A 96 -3.32 17.81 7.05
CA ARG A 96 -2.80 18.54 5.90
C ARG A 96 -1.62 19.40 6.33
N GLU A 97 -0.85 19.86 5.36
CA GLU A 97 0.24 20.80 5.63
C GLU A 97 -0.30 22.21 5.90
N ILE A 98 0.24 22.88 6.92
CA ILE A 98 -0.04 24.31 7.17
C ILE A 98 0.52 25.14 6.01
N ILE A 99 1.77 24.88 5.64
CA ILE A 99 2.42 25.42 4.44
C ILE A 99 2.63 24.24 3.48
N PRO A 100 2.02 24.23 2.29
CA PRO A 100 2.05 23.09 1.37
C PRO A 100 3.44 22.94 0.73
N ARG A 101 4.37 22.28 1.44
CA ARG A 101 5.75 22.03 0.97
C ARG A 101 5.79 20.79 0.08
N HIS A 102 4.98 19.79 0.41
CA HIS A 102 4.93 18.50 -0.25
C HIS A 102 3.61 18.25 -1.00
N ASN A 103 2.61 19.10 -0.80
CA ASN A 103 1.25 18.97 -1.31
C ASN A 103 0.60 17.64 -0.91
N ILE A 104 0.67 17.31 0.39
CA ILE A 104 0.00 16.13 0.97
C ILE A 104 -1.16 16.53 1.89
N SER A 105 -2.28 15.82 1.75
CA SER A 105 -3.33 15.77 2.78
C SER A 105 -3.92 14.37 2.87
N VAL A 106 -4.41 14.01 4.06
CA VAL A 106 -5.05 12.74 4.35
C VAL A 106 -6.39 13.02 5.01
N HIS A 107 -7.42 12.36 4.50
CA HIS A 107 -8.80 12.52 4.89
C HIS A 107 -9.39 11.16 5.22
N VAL A 108 -10.33 11.10 6.16
CA VAL A 108 -11.10 9.89 6.45
C VAL A 108 -12.56 10.12 6.11
N LYS A 109 -13.16 9.18 5.38
CA LYS A 109 -14.60 9.08 5.25
C LYS A 109 -15.11 8.17 6.36
N ASN A 110 -15.91 8.71 7.26
CA ASN A 110 -16.64 7.91 8.23
C ASN A 110 -18.09 7.74 7.81
N TYR A 111 -18.69 6.63 8.23
CA TYR A 111 -20.13 6.37 8.09
C TYR A 111 -20.67 5.70 9.34
N TYR A 112 -21.97 5.78 9.57
CA TYR A 112 -22.59 5.05 10.67
C TYR A 112 -22.74 3.57 10.32
N CYS A 113 -21.88 2.74 10.90
CA CYS A 113 -21.94 1.28 10.80
C CYS A 113 -22.99 0.68 11.75
N ASP A 114 -23.38 1.43 12.81
CA ASP A 114 -24.59 1.18 13.57
C ASP A 114 -25.32 2.51 13.84
N ILE A 115 -26.37 2.71 13.06
CA ILE A 115 -27.21 3.91 13.05
C ILE A 115 -27.98 4.06 14.36
N THR A 116 -28.33 2.97 15.04
CA THR A 116 -29.21 3.03 16.22
C THR A 116 -28.55 3.71 17.41
N ASN A 117 -27.23 3.69 17.44
CA ASN A 117 -26.40 4.22 18.51
C ASN A 117 -25.37 5.26 18.02
N ASN A 118 -25.52 5.73 16.77
CA ASN A 118 -24.63 6.69 16.10
C ASN A 118 -23.14 6.30 16.11
N PHE A 119 -22.83 5.04 15.81
CA PHE A 119 -21.45 4.54 15.79
C PHE A 119 -20.80 4.69 14.42
N ALA A 120 -19.74 5.49 14.37
CA ALA A 120 -18.98 5.83 13.20
C ALA A 120 -17.82 4.85 13.01
N CYS A 121 -17.78 4.23 11.83
CA CYS A 121 -16.65 3.44 11.37
C CYS A 121 -15.98 4.15 10.19
N PRO A 122 -14.65 4.04 10.01
CA PRO A 122 -13.99 4.47 8.79
C PRO A 122 -14.46 3.60 7.62
N GLU A 123 -14.95 4.25 6.57
CA GLU A 123 -15.28 3.61 5.29
C GLU A 123 -14.01 3.46 4.42
N TYR A 124 -13.28 4.55 4.28
CA TYR A 124 -12.02 4.61 3.54
C TYR A 124 -11.20 5.85 3.93
N VAL A 125 -9.90 5.79 3.66
CA VAL A 125 -8.98 6.92 3.79
C VAL A 125 -8.65 7.43 2.38
N THR A 126 -8.68 8.76 2.21
CA THR A 126 -8.27 9.42 0.97
C THR A 126 -6.98 10.19 1.20
N VAL A 127 -5.94 9.85 0.45
CA VAL A 127 -4.66 10.56 0.43
C VAL A 127 -4.58 11.37 -0.86
N LYS A 128 -4.45 12.69 -0.72
CA LYS A 128 -4.15 13.59 -1.83
C LYS A 128 -2.65 13.88 -1.79
N TYR A 129 -1.95 13.58 -2.87
CA TYR A 129 -0.50 13.83 -2.99
C TYR A 129 -0.18 14.34 -4.39
N LYS A 130 0.35 15.56 -4.51
CA LYS A 130 0.56 16.24 -5.80
C LYS A 130 -0.75 16.26 -6.63
N SER A 131 -0.78 15.55 -7.76
CA SER A 131 -1.95 15.42 -8.64
C SER A 131 -2.76 14.14 -8.42
N TYR A 132 -2.37 13.29 -7.46
CA TYR A 132 -3.04 12.03 -7.19
C TYR A 132 -4.09 12.18 -6.08
N GLU A 133 -5.25 11.57 -6.31
CA GLU A 133 -6.22 11.22 -5.28
C GLU A 133 -6.23 9.70 -5.14
N ILE A 134 -5.80 9.22 -3.97
CA ILE A 134 -5.62 7.80 -3.67
C ILE A 134 -6.62 7.42 -2.58
N LYS A 135 -7.55 6.52 -2.87
CA LYS A 135 -8.52 6.00 -1.88
C LYS A 135 -8.13 4.59 -1.47
N LEU A 136 -8.06 4.38 -0.16
CA LEU A 136 -7.65 3.14 0.48
C LEU A 136 -8.77 2.66 1.39
N ALA A 137 -9.28 1.47 1.14
CA ALA A 137 -10.27 0.83 1.99
C ALA A 137 -9.86 -0.61 2.28
N SER A 138 -10.05 -1.04 3.52
CA SER A 138 -9.90 -2.43 3.91
C SER A 138 -11.09 -2.80 4.79
N ASN A 139 -11.74 -3.92 4.49
CA ASN A 139 -12.71 -4.55 5.36
C ASN A 139 -12.37 -6.04 5.51
N SER A 140 -13.13 -6.78 6.33
CA SER A 140 -12.84 -8.20 6.60
C SER A 140 -13.00 -9.13 5.39
N LYS A 141 -13.50 -8.64 4.25
CA LYS A 141 -13.75 -9.42 3.03
C LYS A 141 -12.87 -8.98 1.87
N GLU A 142 -12.63 -7.69 1.72
CA GLU A 142 -11.96 -7.12 0.56
C GLU A 142 -11.12 -5.89 0.90
N ILE A 143 -10.10 -5.69 0.08
CA ILE A 143 -9.28 -4.48 0.05
C ILE A 143 -9.54 -3.78 -1.28
N GLN A 144 -9.82 -2.49 -1.22
CA GLN A 144 -10.10 -1.69 -2.39
C GLN A 144 -9.13 -0.52 -2.47
N VAL A 145 -8.59 -0.31 -3.67
CA VAL A 145 -7.66 0.77 -3.98
C VAL A 145 -8.12 1.50 -5.22
N TYR A 146 -8.25 2.82 -5.13
CA TYR A 146 -8.55 3.68 -6.26
C TYR A 146 -7.45 4.73 -6.39
N VAL A 147 -6.97 4.96 -7.61
CA VAL A 147 -6.05 6.06 -7.93
C VAL A 147 -6.69 6.89 -9.05
N ASN A 148 -7.01 8.14 -8.75
CA ASN A 148 -7.70 9.07 -9.65
C ASN A 148 -9.01 8.47 -10.20
N GLY A 149 -9.79 7.83 -9.31
CA GLY A 149 -11.06 7.18 -9.63
C GLY A 149 -10.94 5.82 -10.34
N ALA A 150 -9.74 5.40 -10.77
CA ALA A 150 -9.54 4.10 -11.39
C ALA A 150 -9.22 3.03 -10.34
N VAL A 151 -9.95 1.92 -10.36
CA VAL A 151 -9.66 0.73 -9.54
C VAL A 151 -8.26 0.22 -9.86
N LYS A 152 -7.48 -0.05 -8.83
CA LYS A 152 -6.17 -0.70 -8.92
C LYS A 152 -6.18 -2.00 -8.16
N VAL A 153 -5.35 -2.94 -8.61
CA VAL A 153 -5.02 -4.10 -7.79
C VAL A 153 -4.26 -3.61 -6.55
N PRO A 154 -4.44 -4.22 -5.37
CA PRO A 154 -3.87 -3.73 -4.11
C PRO A 154 -2.35 -3.61 -4.07
N THR A 155 -1.63 -4.22 -5.04
CA THR A 155 -0.23 -3.90 -5.26
C THR A 155 -0.05 -3.05 -6.51
N PHE A 156 0.32 -1.79 -6.30
CA PHE A 156 0.51 -0.79 -7.36
C PHE A 156 1.81 -0.03 -7.11
N LEU A 157 2.55 0.32 -8.16
CA LEU A 157 3.80 1.07 -8.04
C LEU A 157 3.91 2.04 -9.22
N ASN A 158 4.33 3.27 -8.94
CA ASN A 158 4.80 4.23 -9.93
C ASN A 158 6.06 4.93 -9.41
N GLU A 159 6.48 6.01 -10.08
CA GLU A 159 7.68 6.78 -9.69
C GLU A 159 7.50 7.54 -8.36
N ASP A 160 6.26 7.86 -7.98
CA ASP A 160 5.95 8.71 -6.82
C ASP A 160 5.68 7.90 -5.54
N PHE A 161 4.99 6.76 -5.67
CA PHE A 161 4.52 5.97 -4.52
C PHE A 161 4.34 4.48 -4.85
N SER A 162 4.29 3.67 -3.81
CA SER A 162 3.94 2.25 -3.87
C SER A 162 2.77 1.95 -2.94
N ILE A 163 1.91 1.03 -3.37
CA ILE A 163 0.82 0.47 -2.58
C ILE A 163 1.07 -1.03 -2.47
N THR A 164 1.02 -1.55 -1.26
CA THR A 164 1.18 -2.97 -0.94
C THR A 164 0.09 -3.42 0.01
N THR A 165 -0.08 -4.74 0.19
CA THR A 165 -1.08 -5.28 1.10
C THR A 165 -0.57 -6.49 1.88
N SER A 166 -1.07 -6.64 3.11
CA SER A 166 -0.94 -7.87 3.90
C SER A 166 -2.14 -8.82 3.76
N GLY A 167 -3.13 -8.48 2.91
CA GLY A 167 -4.42 -9.18 2.85
C GLY A 167 -5.41 -8.79 3.95
N MET A 168 -4.97 -8.07 4.99
CA MET A 168 -5.82 -7.51 6.05
C MET A 168 -5.76 -5.98 6.11
N ALA A 169 -4.68 -5.41 5.61
CA ALA A 169 -4.48 -3.97 5.48
C ALA A 169 -3.84 -3.62 4.14
N VAL A 170 -4.00 -2.36 3.76
CA VAL A 170 -3.33 -1.73 2.63
C VAL A 170 -2.36 -0.67 3.14
N ILE A 171 -1.19 -0.60 2.53
CA ILE A 171 -0.11 0.32 2.91
C ILE A 171 0.25 1.14 1.68
N LEU A 172 0.21 2.46 1.80
CA LEU A 172 0.72 3.42 0.84
C LEU A 172 2.05 3.97 1.36
N ASN A 173 3.12 3.84 0.58
CA ASN A 173 4.43 4.43 0.84
C ASN A 173 4.72 5.50 -0.21
N ILE A 174 5.02 6.73 0.23
CA ILE A 174 5.40 7.85 -0.65
C ILE A 174 6.89 8.12 -0.45
N ASN A 175 7.71 7.55 -1.33
CA ASN A 175 9.16 7.45 -1.12
C ASN A 175 9.87 8.81 -1.02
N GLU A 176 9.46 9.78 -1.84
CA GLU A 176 10.08 11.12 -1.88
C GLU A 176 9.99 11.84 -0.53
N ILE A 177 8.86 11.70 0.15
CA ILE A 177 8.57 12.35 1.43
C ILE A 177 8.61 11.37 2.61
N LYS A 178 8.99 10.11 2.35
CA LYS A 178 9.03 8.98 3.30
C LYS A 178 7.78 8.87 4.18
N ALA A 179 6.62 9.24 3.64
CA ALA A 179 5.35 9.14 4.33
C ALA A 179 4.77 7.73 4.14
N GLU A 180 4.10 7.23 5.17
CA GLU A 180 3.44 5.92 5.13
C GLU A 180 2.04 6.01 5.72
N ILE A 181 1.06 5.47 4.99
CA ILE A 181 -0.34 5.41 5.41
C ILE A 181 -0.77 3.95 5.37
N LEU A 182 -1.21 3.43 6.50
CA LEU A 182 -1.74 2.07 6.65
C LEU A 182 -3.23 2.16 6.93
N VAL A 183 -4.05 1.36 6.23
CA VAL A 183 -5.49 1.26 6.46
C VAL A 183 -5.86 -0.21 6.61
N SER A 184 -6.43 -0.56 7.75
CA SER A 184 -6.95 -1.90 8.05
C SER A 184 -8.47 -1.85 8.25
N HIS A 185 -9.08 -3.01 8.42
CA HIS A 185 -10.51 -3.11 8.74
C HIS A 185 -10.90 -2.55 10.11
N GLN A 186 -9.94 -2.23 10.97
CA GLN A 186 -10.20 -1.72 12.32
C GLN A 186 -9.69 -0.29 12.53
N GLY A 187 -9.03 0.30 11.54
CA GLY A 187 -8.46 1.63 11.70
C GLY A 187 -7.48 2.06 10.62
N PHE A 188 -6.76 3.12 10.92
CA PHE A 188 -5.69 3.65 10.08
C PHE A 188 -4.50 4.09 10.93
N GLU A 189 -3.36 4.23 10.28
CA GLU A 189 -2.16 4.84 10.84
C GLU A 189 -1.50 5.72 9.78
N ILE A 190 -1.01 6.89 10.21
CA ILE A 190 -0.31 7.86 9.39
C ILE A 190 1.04 8.13 10.05
N ASN A 191 2.11 7.80 9.32
CA ASN A 191 3.49 8.04 9.71
C ASN A 191 4.09 9.13 8.82
N LEU A 192 4.45 10.24 9.44
CA LEU A 192 5.13 11.36 8.79
C LEU A 192 6.53 11.56 9.41
N PRO A 193 7.61 11.64 8.60
CA PRO A 193 8.93 11.91 9.13
C PRO A 193 9.02 13.30 9.73
N PHE A 194 9.49 13.37 10.98
CA PHE A 194 9.67 14.62 11.70
C PHE A 194 10.55 15.63 10.95
N SER A 195 11.63 15.17 10.31
CA SER A 195 12.49 16.02 9.47
C SER A 195 11.77 16.77 8.35
N TYR A 196 10.63 16.27 7.85
CA TYR A 196 9.87 16.91 6.77
C TYR A 196 8.66 17.67 7.28
N PHE A 197 8.00 17.16 8.33
CA PHE A 197 6.70 17.63 8.78
C PHE A 197 6.70 18.40 10.11
N HIS A 198 7.86 18.52 10.77
CA HIS A 198 7.98 19.22 12.05
C HIS A 198 7.35 20.63 12.02
N GLY A 199 6.37 20.88 12.89
CA GLY A 199 5.65 22.13 13.04
C GLY A 199 4.83 22.56 11.82
N ASN A 200 4.53 21.63 10.89
CA ASN A 200 3.86 21.95 9.62
C ASN A 200 2.61 21.10 9.36
N THR A 201 2.03 20.45 10.37
CA THR A 201 0.79 19.67 10.22
C THR A 201 -0.37 20.30 10.98
N GLU A 202 -1.57 20.13 10.47
CA GLU A 202 -2.83 20.46 11.13
C GLU A 202 -3.93 19.48 10.70
N GLY A 203 -4.97 19.33 11.51
CA GLY A 203 -6.03 18.34 11.32
C GLY A 203 -6.32 17.58 12.62
N GLN A 204 -7.11 16.52 12.53
CA GLN A 204 -7.41 15.63 13.66
C GLN A 204 -6.18 14.91 14.24
N CYS A 205 -5.10 14.77 13.47
CA CYS A 205 -3.83 14.21 13.93
C CYS A 205 -2.93 15.21 14.68
N GLY A 206 -3.35 16.48 14.80
CA GLY A 206 -2.62 17.50 15.54
C GLY A 206 -1.36 18.02 14.84
N VAL A 207 -0.51 18.71 15.61
CA VAL A 207 0.74 19.27 15.11
C VAL A 207 1.85 18.26 15.39
N CYS A 208 2.72 18.04 14.40
CA CYS A 208 3.89 17.19 14.53
C CYS A 208 5.04 18.05 15.09
N ASP A 209 5.09 18.34 16.39
CA ASP A 209 6.15 19.20 16.95
C ASP A 209 6.70 18.75 18.30
N ASN A 210 6.35 17.54 18.73
CA ASN A 210 6.72 16.98 20.02
C ASN A 210 6.14 17.80 21.20
N ASP A 211 4.95 18.39 21.03
CA ASP A 211 4.19 19.14 22.03
C ASP A 211 2.68 18.84 21.98
N ALA A 212 2.25 17.85 22.77
CA ALA A 212 0.84 17.45 22.87
C ALA A 212 -0.10 18.52 23.46
N THR A 213 0.41 19.67 23.92
CA THR A 213 -0.44 20.75 24.47
C THR A 213 -1.14 21.57 23.40
N ASN A 214 -0.62 21.55 22.16
CA ASN A 214 -1.14 22.32 21.04
C ASN A 214 -1.96 21.48 20.04
N ASP A 215 -1.98 20.15 20.24
CA ASP A 215 -2.54 19.14 19.33
C ASP A 215 -4.02 19.33 18.98
N CYS A 216 -4.82 19.89 19.90
CA CYS A 216 -6.23 20.19 19.65
C CYS A 216 -6.37 21.49 18.82
N ARG A 217 -5.57 21.62 17.76
CA ARG A 217 -5.48 22.78 16.89
C ARG A 217 -6.70 22.89 15.97
N ARG A 218 -7.37 24.04 16.00
CA ARG A 218 -8.53 24.39 15.16
C ARG A 218 -8.11 24.91 13.78
N PRO A 219 -9.00 24.85 12.76
CA PRO A 219 -8.71 25.37 11.42
C PRO A 219 -8.37 26.87 11.35
N ASP A 220 -8.75 27.64 12.37
CA ASP A 220 -8.62 29.11 12.40
C ASP A 220 -7.27 29.61 12.97
N GLY A 221 -6.38 28.73 13.42
CA GLY A 221 -5.17 29.17 14.09
C GLY A 221 -5.11 28.80 15.57
N THR A 222 -6.25 28.70 16.24
CA THR A 222 -6.32 28.58 17.70
C THR A 222 -6.28 27.13 18.20
N THR A 223 -6.07 26.91 19.49
CA THR A 223 -6.10 25.58 20.13
C THR A 223 -7.35 25.47 21.01
N ASP A 224 -8.12 24.40 20.84
CA ASP A 224 -9.26 24.06 21.69
C ASP A 224 -8.79 23.33 22.96
N GLN A 225 -9.59 23.37 24.02
CA GLN A 225 -9.32 22.59 25.24
C GLN A 225 -9.74 21.12 25.08
N SER A 226 -10.62 20.81 24.13
CA SER A 226 -11.08 19.46 23.83
C SER A 226 -10.77 19.08 22.39
N CYS A 227 -10.00 18.00 22.23
CA CYS A 227 -9.71 17.45 20.90
C CYS A 227 -10.98 16.88 20.22
N GLU A 228 -11.99 16.43 20.98
CA GLU A 228 -13.29 16.02 20.43
C GLU A 228 -14.01 17.20 19.77
N LYS A 229 -14.04 18.37 20.44
CA LYS A 229 -14.63 19.59 19.88
C LYS A 229 -13.84 20.11 18.69
N MET A 230 -12.52 20.05 18.76
CA MET A 230 -11.64 20.38 17.64
C MET A 230 -11.91 19.47 16.44
N ALA A 231 -12.04 18.16 16.65
CA ALA A 231 -12.17 17.18 15.57
C ALA A 231 -13.41 17.44 14.70
N ALA A 232 -14.52 17.86 15.33
CA ALA A 232 -15.73 18.26 14.63
C ALA A 232 -15.52 19.45 13.66
N LEU A 233 -14.61 20.36 13.98
CA LEU A 233 -14.32 21.54 13.15
C LEU A 233 -13.50 21.22 11.89
N TRP A 234 -12.91 20.02 11.81
CA TRP A 234 -12.13 19.55 10.66
C TRP A 234 -12.96 18.80 9.61
N ALA A 235 -14.28 19.00 9.60
CA ALA A 235 -15.16 18.50 8.55
C ALA A 235 -14.79 19.12 7.17
N ASP A 236 -14.71 18.29 6.13
CA ASP A 236 -14.41 18.73 4.77
C ASP A 236 -15.57 19.50 4.11
N SER A 237 -16.81 19.29 4.58
CA SER A 237 -18.02 19.93 4.05
C SER A 237 -18.79 20.67 5.14
N PRO A 238 -19.32 21.88 4.85
CA PRO A 238 -20.21 22.57 5.78
C PRO A 238 -21.56 21.89 5.96
N GLU A 239 -21.90 20.91 5.10
CA GLU A 239 -23.12 20.09 5.23
C GLU A 239 -22.98 18.97 6.27
N CYS A 240 -21.77 18.75 6.81
CA CYS A 240 -21.56 17.83 7.91
C CYS A 240 -22.23 18.39 9.17
N GLU A 241 -23.31 17.74 9.63
CA GLU A 241 -23.85 18.03 10.96
C GLU A 241 -22.84 17.57 12.01
N ASN A 242 -22.55 18.43 12.99
CA ASN A 242 -21.73 18.02 14.12
C ASN A 242 -22.44 16.87 14.84
N PRO A 243 -21.77 15.73 15.06
CA PRO A 243 -22.37 14.66 15.83
C PRO A 243 -22.75 15.22 17.21
N PRO A 244 -23.88 14.77 17.79
CA PRO A 244 -24.19 15.13 19.16
C PRO A 244 -23.00 14.72 20.05
N PRO A 245 -22.58 15.58 20.99
CA PRO A 245 -21.47 15.26 21.88
C PRO A 245 -21.74 13.91 22.55
N HIS A 246 -20.69 13.11 22.70
CA HIS A 246 -20.83 11.84 23.40
C HIS A 246 -21.51 12.06 24.75
N PRO A 247 -22.43 11.17 25.16
CA PRO A 247 -22.97 11.22 26.51
C PRO A 247 -21.78 11.22 27.47
N SER A 248 -21.61 12.30 28.21
CA SER A 248 -20.65 12.40 29.33
C SER A 248 -21.10 11.52 30.51
N GLU A 249 -21.84 10.45 30.23
CA GLU A 249 -22.23 9.47 31.23
C GLU A 249 -20.95 8.84 31.77
N PRO A 250 -20.78 8.79 33.10
CA PRO A 250 -19.67 8.05 33.67
C PRO A 250 -19.73 6.63 33.14
N LEU A 251 -18.58 6.09 32.70
CA LEU A 251 -18.45 4.69 32.29
C LEU A 251 -19.26 3.82 33.26
N PRO A 252 -20.22 3.02 32.78
CA PRO A 252 -20.99 2.13 33.64
C PRO A 252 -20.00 1.30 34.46
N THR A 253 -20.28 1.07 35.75
CA THR A 253 -19.45 0.16 36.55
C THR A 253 -19.50 -1.23 35.90
N CYS A 254 -18.45 -1.58 35.17
CA CYS A 254 -18.33 -2.77 34.35
C CYS A 254 -16.96 -3.40 34.59
N THR A 255 -16.87 -4.71 34.44
CA THR A 255 -15.59 -5.42 34.47
C THR A 255 -15.24 -5.84 33.05
N ALA A 256 -14.50 -5.00 32.33
CA ALA A 256 -13.96 -5.32 31.00
C ALA A 256 -12.72 -6.20 31.13
N GLN A 257 -12.89 -7.41 31.67
CA GLN A 257 -11.78 -8.32 32.00
C GLN A 257 -10.95 -8.70 30.76
N ILE A 258 -11.62 -8.83 29.62
CA ILE A 258 -10.97 -9.12 28.33
C ILE A 258 -9.88 -8.10 27.97
N CYS A 259 -10.00 -6.84 28.42
CA CYS A 259 -9.02 -5.79 28.15
C CYS A 259 -7.73 -5.92 28.98
N GLU A 260 -7.72 -6.70 30.06
CA GLU A 260 -6.48 -6.96 30.82
C GLU A 260 -5.43 -7.69 29.98
N VAL A 261 -5.82 -8.33 28.87
CA VAL A 261 -4.90 -8.94 27.91
C VAL A 261 -3.84 -7.95 27.41
N ILE A 262 -4.19 -6.66 27.25
CA ILE A 262 -3.26 -5.60 26.80
C ILE A 262 -2.13 -5.39 27.83
N LYS A 263 -2.42 -5.60 29.12
CA LYS A 263 -1.47 -5.46 30.24
C LYS A 263 -0.78 -6.77 30.61
N SER A 264 -1.19 -7.87 29.99
CA SER A 264 -0.68 -9.20 30.32
C SER A 264 0.73 -9.44 29.79
N ASP A 265 1.33 -10.56 30.20
CA ASP A 265 2.65 -10.99 29.73
C ASP A 265 2.70 -11.21 28.20
N LEU A 266 1.55 -11.38 27.54
CA LEU A 266 1.45 -11.47 26.08
C LEU A 266 2.10 -10.27 25.37
N PHE A 267 1.98 -9.08 25.95
CA PHE A 267 2.51 -7.82 25.40
C PHE A 267 3.75 -7.30 26.14
N LYS A 268 4.30 -8.07 27.08
CA LYS A 268 5.39 -7.62 27.97
C LYS A 268 6.57 -6.98 27.25
N ASN A 269 7.03 -7.61 26.16
CA ASN A 269 8.17 -7.11 25.39
C ASN A 269 7.88 -5.77 24.69
N CYS A 270 6.61 -5.44 24.49
CA CYS A 270 6.16 -4.21 23.84
C CYS A 270 5.92 -3.07 24.83
N HIS A 271 5.57 -3.35 26.09
CA HIS A 271 5.27 -2.33 27.11
C HIS A 271 6.41 -1.33 27.33
N ASP A 272 7.67 -1.77 27.21
CA ASP A 272 8.86 -0.92 27.39
C ASP A 272 9.17 -0.03 26.16
N ILE A 273 8.41 -0.17 25.08
CA ILE A 273 8.70 0.45 23.78
C ILE A 273 7.50 1.27 23.29
N VAL A 274 6.29 0.77 23.49
CA VAL A 274 5.06 1.42 23.07
C VAL A 274 4.13 1.56 24.28
N PRO A 275 3.74 2.79 24.66
CA PRO A 275 2.74 3.02 25.70
C PRO A 275 1.40 2.36 25.34
N TYR A 276 0.85 1.57 26.26
CA TYR A 276 -0.42 0.86 26.02
C TYR A 276 -1.67 1.60 26.54
N GLN A 277 -1.50 2.69 27.29
CA GLN A 277 -2.56 3.28 28.12
C GLN A 277 -3.80 3.68 27.31
N SER A 278 -3.62 4.36 26.17
CA SER A 278 -4.75 4.78 25.32
C SER A 278 -5.50 3.59 24.72
N TYR A 279 -4.80 2.54 24.29
CA TYR A 279 -5.42 1.30 23.79
C TYR A 279 -6.19 0.56 24.89
N TYR A 280 -5.66 0.51 26.11
CA TYR A 280 -6.34 -0.12 27.24
C TYR A 280 -7.60 0.66 27.67
N GLU A 281 -7.53 1.98 27.74
CA GLU A 281 -8.69 2.83 28.06
C GLU A 281 -9.77 2.76 26.99
N ALA A 282 -9.39 2.81 25.71
CA ALA A 282 -10.29 2.60 24.57
C ALA A 282 -10.99 1.24 24.63
N CYS A 283 -10.23 0.16 24.88
CA CYS A 283 -10.79 -1.18 25.02
C CYS A 283 -11.87 -1.24 26.11
N LYS A 284 -11.56 -0.70 27.30
CA LYS A 284 -12.51 -0.70 28.41
C LYS A 284 -13.76 0.10 28.05
N TYR A 285 -13.59 1.24 27.41
CA TYR A 285 -14.71 2.05 26.96
C TYR A 285 -15.63 1.27 26.02
N ASP A 286 -15.07 0.69 24.95
CA ASP A 286 -15.87 0.01 23.95
C ASP A 286 -16.60 -1.23 24.52
N VAL A 287 -15.88 -2.07 25.28
CA VAL A 287 -16.46 -3.27 25.89
C VAL A 287 -17.58 -2.91 26.86
N CYS A 288 -17.40 -1.87 27.68
CA CYS A 288 -18.37 -1.48 28.68
C CYS A 288 -19.58 -0.76 28.12
N TYR A 289 -19.37 0.11 27.14
CA TYR A 289 -20.45 0.84 26.49
C TYR A 289 -21.34 -0.12 25.69
N LYS A 290 -20.74 -1.05 24.95
CA LYS A 290 -21.46 -2.02 24.10
C LYS A 290 -21.91 -3.27 24.84
N LYS A 291 -21.32 -3.53 26.02
CA LYS A 291 -21.51 -4.77 26.78
C LYS A 291 -21.19 -6.01 25.95
N ASN A 292 -20.12 -5.94 25.16
CA ASN A 292 -19.70 -6.99 24.25
C ASN A 292 -18.17 -7.08 24.21
N ASP A 293 -17.64 -8.23 24.61
CA ASP A 293 -16.19 -8.49 24.67
C ASP A 293 -15.52 -8.46 23.28
N SER A 294 -16.26 -8.73 22.19
CA SER A 294 -15.69 -8.67 20.84
C SER A 294 -15.23 -7.26 20.45
N MET A 295 -15.67 -6.23 21.17
CA MET A 295 -15.22 -4.86 20.97
C MET A 295 -13.76 -4.65 21.41
N ALA A 296 -13.22 -5.54 22.23
CA ALA A 296 -11.81 -5.49 22.62
C ALA A 296 -10.87 -5.67 21.41
N CYS A 297 -11.29 -6.43 20.40
CA CYS A 297 -10.45 -6.81 19.27
C CYS A 297 -9.84 -5.58 18.55
N ALA A 298 -10.60 -4.49 18.41
CA ALA A 298 -10.16 -3.24 17.80
C ALA A 298 -8.92 -2.65 18.49
N SER A 299 -8.99 -2.52 19.82
CA SER A 299 -7.91 -1.94 20.61
C SER A 299 -6.72 -2.89 20.77
N VAL A 300 -6.98 -4.21 20.82
CA VAL A 300 -5.90 -5.21 20.88
C VAL A 300 -5.14 -5.29 19.54
N GLU A 301 -5.83 -5.26 18.39
CA GLU A 301 -5.20 -5.21 17.07
C GLU A 301 -4.37 -3.95 16.91
N ALA A 302 -4.93 -2.78 17.26
CA ALA A 302 -4.23 -1.51 17.14
C ALA A 302 -2.94 -1.50 17.98
N TYR A 303 -2.96 -2.07 19.19
CA TYR A 303 -1.76 -2.17 20.01
C TYR A 303 -0.77 -3.21 19.45
N ALA A 304 -1.24 -4.38 19.01
CA ALA A 304 -0.39 -5.39 18.38
C ALA A 304 0.29 -4.87 17.10
N GLN A 305 -0.39 -4.03 16.32
CA GLN A 305 0.18 -3.35 15.17
C GLN A 305 1.36 -2.45 15.57
N GLN A 306 1.23 -1.66 16.64
CA GLN A 306 2.34 -0.84 17.15
C GLN A 306 3.54 -1.70 17.56
N CYS A 307 3.29 -2.83 18.20
CA CYS A 307 4.35 -3.77 18.58
C CYS A 307 5.05 -4.35 17.35
N GLY A 308 4.29 -4.75 16.33
CA GLY A 308 4.83 -5.31 15.09
C GLY A 308 5.75 -4.35 14.34
N GLN A 309 5.43 -3.06 14.36
CA GLN A 309 6.27 -2.00 13.78
C GLN A 309 7.59 -1.81 14.52
N GLN A 310 7.63 -2.15 15.81
CA GLN A 310 8.86 -2.20 16.61
C GLN A 310 9.57 -3.56 16.51
N SER A 311 9.20 -4.38 15.52
CA SER A 311 9.74 -5.73 15.31
C SER A 311 9.44 -6.69 16.46
N ILE A 312 8.35 -6.48 17.20
CA ILE A 312 7.91 -7.34 18.30
C ILE A 312 6.69 -8.11 17.85
N CYS A 313 6.86 -9.43 17.70
CA CYS A 313 5.77 -10.31 17.31
C CYS A 313 4.87 -10.62 18.51
N VAL A 314 3.56 -10.39 18.35
CA VAL A 314 2.54 -10.76 19.35
C VAL A 314 1.43 -11.55 18.66
N ASP A 315 1.35 -12.86 18.91
CA ASP A 315 0.29 -13.72 18.36
C ASP A 315 -1.01 -13.63 19.19
N TRP A 316 -1.64 -12.45 19.12
CA TRP A 316 -2.71 -12.07 20.03
C TRP A 316 -4.04 -12.77 19.75
N ARG A 317 -4.41 -12.98 18.48
CA ARG A 317 -5.67 -13.66 18.10
C ARG A 317 -5.72 -15.12 18.51
N ASN A 318 -4.57 -15.78 18.55
CA ASN A 318 -4.47 -17.19 18.96
C ASN A 318 -4.22 -17.34 20.47
N SER A 319 -4.20 -16.25 21.23
CA SER A 319 -4.05 -16.30 22.69
C SER A 319 -5.25 -16.99 23.35
N ALA A 320 -5.06 -17.53 24.56
CA ALA A 320 -6.10 -18.26 25.27
C ALA A 320 -7.37 -17.42 25.51
N ASP A 321 -7.20 -16.11 25.73
CA ASP A 321 -8.29 -15.19 26.06
C ASP A 321 -9.06 -14.69 24.82
N LEU A 322 -8.42 -14.68 23.64
CA LEU A 322 -8.97 -14.06 22.41
C LEU A 322 -9.26 -15.05 21.29
N SER A 323 -8.80 -16.30 21.42
CA SER A 323 -9.04 -17.36 20.43
C SER A 323 -10.53 -17.61 20.26
N GLY A 324 -10.99 -17.62 19.00
CA GLY A 324 -12.40 -17.72 18.62
C GLY A 324 -13.17 -16.39 18.71
N LEU A 325 -12.88 -15.53 19.69
CA LEU A 325 -13.52 -14.22 19.84
C LEU A 325 -13.05 -13.23 18.76
N CYS A 326 -11.75 -13.11 18.60
CA CYS A 326 -11.12 -12.19 17.64
C CYS A 326 -10.52 -12.93 16.44
N ALA A 327 -10.97 -14.15 16.13
CA ALA A 327 -10.40 -14.93 15.04
C ALA A 327 -10.61 -14.24 13.67
N TYR A 328 -9.58 -14.23 12.83
CA TYR A 328 -9.67 -13.72 11.47
C TYR A 328 -9.56 -14.87 10.47
N LYS A 329 -10.50 -14.93 9.52
CA LYS A 329 -10.51 -15.96 8.48
C LYS A 329 -9.99 -15.39 7.16
N CYS A 330 -8.81 -15.86 6.75
CA CYS A 330 -8.27 -15.60 5.41
C CYS A 330 -9.04 -16.38 4.33
N ALA A 331 -8.86 -15.95 3.07
CA ALA A 331 -9.30 -16.74 1.92
C ALA A 331 -8.68 -18.14 1.94
N ASP A 332 -9.38 -19.13 1.37
CA ASP A 332 -9.04 -20.56 1.52
C ASP A 332 -7.61 -20.92 1.04
N HIS A 333 -7.00 -20.13 0.14
CA HIS A 333 -5.64 -20.30 -0.36
C HIS A 333 -4.55 -19.57 0.45
N LYS A 334 -4.92 -18.86 1.52
CA LYS A 334 -4.04 -18.08 2.40
C LYS A 334 -4.17 -18.53 3.85
N VAL A 335 -3.16 -18.25 4.65
CA VAL A 335 -3.15 -18.51 6.10
C VAL A 335 -2.93 -17.23 6.88
N TYR A 336 -3.64 -17.11 7.99
CA TYR A 336 -3.43 -16.03 8.93
C TYR A 336 -2.05 -16.13 9.56
N LYS A 337 -1.33 -15.01 9.67
CA LYS A 337 -0.14 -14.86 10.48
C LYS A 337 -0.23 -13.55 11.26
N ALA A 338 -0.10 -13.62 12.58
CA ALA A 338 0.03 -12.45 13.44
C ALA A 338 1.27 -11.62 13.08
N CYS A 339 2.32 -12.28 12.60
CA CYS A 339 3.62 -11.68 12.35
C CYS A 339 4.16 -12.17 11.00
N GLY A 340 3.68 -11.58 9.91
CA GLY A 340 4.25 -11.77 8.59
C GLY A 340 5.16 -10.61 8.17
N PRO A 341 5.83 -10.74 7.01
CA PRO A 341 6.62 -9.66 6.44
C PRO A 341 5.69 -8.58 5.87
N LYS A 342 6.06 -7.31 6.05
CA LYS A 342 5.34 -6.17 5.46
C LYS A 342 5.20 -6.25 3.93
N VAL A 343 6.20 -6.83 3.26
CA VAL A 343 6.16 -7.17 1.84
C VAL A 343 6.35 -8.68 1.70
N GLU A 344 5.31 -9.36 1.23
CA GLU A 344 5.36 -10.80 0.99
C GLU A 344 6.32 -11.13 -0.17
N LYS A 345 7.12 -12.18 0.00
CA LYS A 345 8.06 -12.63 -1.04
C LYS A 345 7.28 -13.13 -2.25
N THR A 346 7.63 -12.57 -3.41
CA THR A 346 7.12 -13.03 -4.70
C THR A 346 8.16 -13.85 -5.43
N CYS A 347 7.74 -14.68 -6.38
CA CYS A 347 8.65 -15.46 -7.20
C CYS A 347 9.63 -14.62 -8.03
N ASN A 348 9.31 -13.35 -8.30
CA ASN A 348 10.16 -12.44 -9.06
C ASN A 348 11.09 -11.58 -8.17
N GLN A 349 11.07 -11.75 -6.84
CA GLN A 349 11.83 -10.93 -5.90
C GLN A 349 12.75 -11.77 -5.02
N SER A 350 14.05 -11.46 -5.05
CA SER A 350 15.09 -12.22 -4.35
C SER A 350 15.47 -11.68 -2.96
N LYS A 351 14.95 -10.52 -2.54
CA LYS A 351 15.29 -9.92 -1.23
C LYS A 351 14.08 -9.26 -0.57
N THR A 352 13.95 -9.49 0.73
CA THR A 352 13.12 -8.69 1.64
C THR A 352 14.06 -7.89 2.53
N ASP A 353 13.83 -6.58 2.61
CA ASP A 353 14.54 -5.66 3.50
C ASP A 353 13.69 -5.40 4.77
N HIS A 354 14.40 -5.20 5.88
CA HIS A 354 13.96 -4.87 7.25
C HIS A 354 12.80 -5.68 7.89
N GLN A 355 13.12 -6.37 9.00
CA GLN A 355 12.21 -7.21 9.79
C GLN A 355 11.21 -6.39 10.64
N THR A 356 10.28 -5.65 10.05
CA THR A 356 9.07 -5.21 10.77
C THR A 356 7.99 -6.27 10.60
N PHE A 357 7.26 -6.59 11.66
CA PHE A 357 6.16 -7.54 11.60
C PHE A 357 4.86 -6.84 11.24
N MET A 358 4.07 -7.51 10.41
CA MET A 358 2.75 -7.07 10.03
C MET A 358 1.77 -8.24 10.06
N GLU A 359 0.63 -8.03 10.70
CA GLU A 359 -0.47 -8.98 10.70
C GLU A 359 -1.12 -9.07 9.32
N GLY A 360 -1.48 -10.28 8.89
CA GLY A 360 -2.03 -10.47 7.56
C GLY A 360 -2.37 -11.91 7.18
N CYS A 361 -2.85 -12.03 5.95
CA CYS A 361 -3.10 -13.27 5.23
C CYS A 361 -1.98 -13.53 4.22
N TYR A 362 -1.18 -14.55 4.50
CA TYR A 362 0.02 -14.88 3.73
C TYR A 362 -0.10 -16.25 3.08
N CYS A 363 0.75 -16.52 2.10
CA CYS A 363 0.84 -17.84 1.51
C CYS A 363 1.24 -18.88 2.58
N PRO A 364 0.66 -20.10 2.51
CA PRO A 364 1.02 -21.22 3.37
C PRO A 364 2.53 -21.51 3.36
N ASN A 365 3.01 -22.16 4.42
CA ASN A 365 4.42 -22.57 4.48
C ASN A 365 4.82 -23.39 3.24
N ASN A 366 6.05 -23.17 2.75
CA ASN A 366 6.59 -23.78 1.53
C ASN A 366 5.89 -23.35 0.23
N THR A 367 5.15 -22.25 0.24
CA THR A 367 4.61 -21.62 -0.97
C THR A 367 4.98 -20.14 -1.02
N TYR A 368 4.93 -19.56 -2.21
CA TYR A 368 5.30 -18.18 -2.50
C TYR A 368 4.15 -17.47 -3.21
N LEU A 369 4.05 -16.16 -3.01
CA LEU A 369 3.15 -15.35 -3.81
C LEU A 369 3.66 -15.35 -5.26
N VAL A 370 2.80 -15.65 -6.23
CA VAL A 370 3.24 -15.75 -7.63
C VAL A 370 3.80 -14.41 -8.13
N SER A 371 3.03 -13.34 -7.95
CA SER A 371 3.45 -11.97 -8.23
C SER A 371 2.74 -11.03 -7.26
N SER A 372 3.27 -9.82 -7.10
CA SER A 372 2.67 -8.82 -6.23
C SER A 372 1.27 -8.41 -6.69
N THR A 373 0.97 -8.51 -7.98
CA THR A 373 -0.33 -8.15 -8.58
C THR A 373 -1.35 -9.28 -8.61
N THR A 374 -0.97 -10.49 -8.19
CA THR A 374 -1.84 -11.68 -8.24
C THR A 374 -1.97 -12.31 -6.87
N ASP A 375 -3.19 -12.43 -6.37
CA ASP A 375 -3.47 -13.14 -5.12
C ASP A 375 -3.51 -14.67 -5.34
N LYS A 376 -2.35 -15.25 -5.66
CA LYS A 376 -2.18 -16.70 -5.86
C LYS A 376 -0.89 -17.18 -5.23
N CYS A 377 -0.95 -18.31 -4.54
CA CYS A 377 0.21 -18.97 -3.94
C CYS A 377 0.65 -20.16 -4.81
N THR A 378 1.97 -20.34 -4.93
CA THR A 378 2.56 -21.44 -5.69
C THR A 378 3.67 -22.11 -4.88
N PRO A 379 3.81 -23.45 -4.91
CA PRO A 379 4.95 -24.14 -4.30
C PRO A 379 6.25 -23.94 -5.08
N THR A 380 6.18 -23.59 -6.37
CA THR A 380 7.32 -23.44 -7.26
C THR A 380 7.27 -22.14 -8.05
N CYS A 381 8.43 -21.51 -8.24
CA CYS A 381 8.58 -20.27 -9.01
C CYS A 381 9.11 -20.50 -10.44
N ASP A 382 9.44 -21.74 -10.78
CA ASP A 382 10.14 -22.14 -12.01
C ASP A 382 9.28 -22.01 -13.28
N CYS A 383 7.95 -21.90 -13.13
CA CYS A 383 6.98 -21.95 -14.22
C CYS A 383 6.18 -20.65 -14.40
N ILE A 384 6.81 -19.49 -14.23
CA ILE A 384 6.15 -18.19 -14.42
C ILE A 384 6.48 -17.66 -15.83
N GLY A 385 5.44 -17.24 -16.56
CA GLY A 385 5.62 -16.65 -17.89
C GLY A 385 6.46 -15.36 -17.85
N PRO A 386 7.00 -14.90 -18.99
CA PRO A 386 7.79 -13.66 -19.06
C PRO A 386 6.99 -12.40 -18.64
N ASP A 387 5.67 -12.51 -18.54
CA ASP A 387 4.75 -11.50 -18.02
C ASP A 387 4.52 -11.57 -16.50
N GLY A 388 5.18 -12.49 -15.79
CA GLY A 388 5.06 -12.63 -14.34
C GLY A 388 3.80 -13.38 -13.86
N LEU A 389 3.03 -13.99 -14.77
CA LEU A 389 1.77 -14.65 -14.45
C LEU A 389 1.87 -16.20 -14.58
N PRO A 390 1.12 -16.96 -13.75
CA PRO A 390 0.99 -18.40 -13.91
C PRO A 390 0.01 -18.70 -15.06
N ARG A 391 0.37 -19.60 -15.99
CA ARG A 391 -0.44 -20.00 -17.15
C ARG A 391 -1.10 -21.38 -16.98
N GLN A 392 -2.33 -21.50 -17.49
CA GLN A 392 -3.19 -22.68 -17.33
C GLN A 392 -2.82 -23.81 -18.30
N GLU A 393 -3.09 -25.05 -17.88
CA GLU A 393 -2.99 -26.25 -18.72
C GLU A 393 -3.98 -26.18 -19.90
N CYS A 394 -3.48 -26.45 -21.10
CA CYS A 394 -4.31 -26.78 -22.27
C CYS A 394 -4.07 -28.25 -22.58
N GLU A 395 -5.02 -29.14 -22.25
CA GLU A 395 -4.96 -30.51 -22.77
C GLU A 395 -5.21 -30.47 -24.29
N LEU A 396 -4.26 -31.00 -25.06
CA LEU A 396 -4.45 -31.33 -26.47
C LEU A 396 -5.38 -32.54 -26.52
N ASP A 397 -6.64 -32.32 -26.90
CA ASP A 397 -7.56 -33.43 -27.15
C ASP A 397 -7.06 -34.20 -28.39
N SER A 398 -6.56 -35.42 -28.21
CA SER A 398 -5.99 -36.27 -29.27
C SER A 398 -7.09 -36.95 -30.11
N SER A 399 -8.19 -36.25 -30.39
CA SER A 399 -9.31 -36.77 -31.17
C SER A 399 -9.13 -36.46 -32.66
N PRO A 400 -9.31 -37.43 -33.58
CA PRO A 400 -9.11 -37.25 -35.01
C PRO A 400 -10.33 -36.61 -35.72
N THR A 401 -11.06 -35.70 -35.07
CA THR A 401 -12.24 -35.05 -35.68
C THR A 401 -12.15 -33.52 -35.64
N PRO A 402 -12.56 -32.80 -36.70
CA PRO A 402 -12.53 -31.35 -36.73
C PRO A 402 -13.75 -30.81 -35.96
N ALA A 403 -13.55 -30.42 -34.70
CA ALA A 403 -14.51 -29.62 -33.94
C ALA A 403 -13.79 -28.41 -33.33
N PRO A 404 -14.28 -27.16 -33.55
CA PRO A 404 -13.72 -25.99 -32.91
C PRO A 404 -14.40 -25.81 -31.55
N LEU A 405 -13.79 -26.27 -30.46
CA LEU A 405 -14.06 -25.73 -29.12
C LEU A 405 -12.97 -26.18 -28.12
N HIS A 406 -11.92 -25.38 -27.96
CA HIS A 406 -11.07 -25.49 -26.77
C HIS A 406 -11.84 -24.90 -25.57
N MET A 407 -12.50 -25.76 -24.79
CA MET A 407 -12.97 -25.40 -23.46
C MET A 407 -11.87 -25.69 -22.44
N CYS A 408 -11.19 -24.65 -21.94
CA CYS A 408 -10.29 -24.74 -20.79
C CYS A 408 -11.10 -25.14 -19.53
N LYS A 409 -11.17 -26.43 -19.22
CA LYS A 409 -11.83 -26.95 -18.00
C LYS A 409 -10.80 -27.28 -16.93
N LYS A 410 -10.44 -26.28 -16.07
CA LYS A 410 -10.10 -26.37 -14.62
C LYS A 410 -9.02 -25.38 -14.18
N GLN A 411 -9.24 -24.75 -13.03
CA GLN A 411 -8.37 -23.79 -12.34
C GLN A 411 -7.14 -24.46 -11.68
N SER A 412 -6.14 -24.91 -12.44
CA SER A 412 -4.86 -25.36 -11.86
C SER A 412 -3.70 -24.44 -12.25
N LEU A 413 -2.84 -24.12 -11.27
CA LEU A 413 -1.58 -23.38 -11.47
C LEU A 413 -0.60 -24.17 -12.34
N THR A 414 0.32 -23.47 -13.01
CA THR A 414 1.37 -24.06 -13.85
C THR A 414 2.30 -24.92 -13.01
N ILE A 415 2.29 -26.23 -13.24
CA ILE A 415 3.26 -27.17 -12.66
C ILE A 415 4.33 -27.53 -13.70
N PRO A 416 5.50 -28.04 -13.27
CA PRO A 416 6.50 -28.55 -14.20
C PRO A 416 5.90 -29.61 -15.14
N GLY A 417 6.10 -29.47 -16.45
CA GLY A 417 5.48 -30.28 -17.50
C GLY A 417 4.43 -29.55 -18.34
N ASN A 418 3.86 -28.44 -17.85
CA ASN A 418 2.83 -27.69 -18.57
C ASN A 418 3.39 -26.97 -19.80
N THR A 419 2.57 -26.88 -20.86
CA THR A 419 2.90 -26.19 -22.11
C THR A 419 1.85 -25.12 -22.44
N TRP A 420 2.27 -23.95 -22.93
CA TRP A 420 1.36 -22.87 -23.37
C TRP A 420 1.93 -22.14 -24.60
N ILE A 421 1.10 -21.37 -25.31
CA ILE A 421 1.51 -20.63 -26.52
C ILE A 421 1.32 -19.13 -26.30
N MET A 422 2.36 -18.33 -26.56
CA MET A 422 2.28 -16.86 -26.63
C MET A 422 3.11 -16.35 -27.79
N ASN A 423 2.62 -15.33 -28.50
CA ASN A 423 3.34 -14.71 -29.62
C ASN A 423 3.88 -15.76 -30.63
N CYS A 424 3.09 -16.79 -30.92
CA CYS A 424 3.46 -17.90 -31.81
C CYS A 424 4.73 -18.67 -31.41
N THR A 425 5.03 -18.69 -30.11
CA THR A 425 6.09 -19.48 -29.49
C THR A 425 5.47 -20.42 -28.48
N THR A 426 5.86 -21.69 -28.52
CA THR A 426 5.46 -22.68 -27.53
C THR A 426 6.41 -22.57 -26.34
N TYR A 427 5.87 -22.43 -25.15
CA TYR A 427 6.62 -22.39 -23.91
C TYR A 427 6.29 -23.66 -23.13
N LYS A 428 7.32 -24.35 -22.66
CA LYS A 428 7.19 -25.56 -21.85
C LYS A 428 7.87 -25.35 -20.51
N CYS A 429 7.15 -25.54 -19.41
CA CYS A 429 7.82 -25.57 -18.11
C CYS A 429 8.59 -26.88 -17.96
N SER A 430 9.91 -26.80 -17.88
CA SER A 430 10.82 -27.94 -17.84
C SER A 430 11.27 -28.22 -16.42
N THR A 431 11.10 -29.47 -15.99
CA THR A 431 11.67 -30.01 -14.75
C THR A 431 13.19 -30.11 -14.79
N GLU A 432 13.78 -30.24 -15.99
CA GLU A 432 15.22 -30.46 -16.16
C GLU A 432 16.02 -29.15 -16.09
N SER A 433 15.44 -28.06 -16.61
CA SER A 433 16.08 -26.74 -16.60
C SER A 433 15.59 -25.83 -15.48
N PHE A 434 14.68 -26.32 -14.62
CA PHE A 434 14.04 -25.55 -13.55
C PHE A 434 13.58 -24.17 -14.05
N GLY A 435 12.84 -24.18 -15.16
CA GLY A 435 12.54 -22.96 -15.90
C GLY A 435 11.65 -23.16 -17.12
N VAL A 436 11.32 -22.04 -17.77
CA VAL A 436 10.54 -22.02 -19.01
C VAL A 436 11.47 -22.22 -20.21
N VAL A 437 11.24 -23.30 -20.96
CA VAL A 437 11.91 -23.58 -22.23
C VAL A 437 11.04 -23.06 -23.37
N GLN A 438 11.67 -22.35 -24.30
CA GLN A 438 11.02 -21.87 -25.52
C GLN A 438 11.25 -22.87 -26.64
N GLU A 439 10.18 -23.33 -27.25
CA GLU A 439 10.19 -24.15 -28.45
C GLU A 439 9.50 -23.37 -29.58
N PRO A 440 10.13 -23.27 -30.76
CA PRO A 440 9.45 -22.69 -31.92
C PRO A 440 8.21 -23.51 -32.24
N MET A 441 7.10 -22.82 -32.51
CA MET A 441 5.84 -23.49 -32.81
C MET A 441 5.99 -24.38 -34.05
N LYS A 442 5.71 -25.67 -33.89
CA LYS A 442 5.72 -26.65 -34.99
C LYS A 442 4.31 -26.77 -35.55
N CYS A 443 4.08 -26.20 -36.72
CA CYS A 443 2.82 -26.35 -37.42
C CYS A 443 2.77 -27.66 -38.22
N PRO A 444 1.60 -28.33 -38.28
CA PRO A 444 1.43 -29.46 -39.19
C PRO A 444 1.58 -28.98 -40.64
N THR A 445 2.26 -29.77 -41.46
CA THR A 445 2.32 -29.54 -42.91
C THR A 445 0.93 -29.78 -43.48
N ILE A 446 0.30 -28.74 -43.99
CA ILE A 446 -1.03 -28.85 -44.60
C ILE A 446 -0.87 -29.00 -46.10
N GLU A 447 -1.67 -29.87 -46.69
CA GLU A 447 -1.86 -29.91 -48.13
C GLU A 447 -2.52 -28.60 -48.63
N PRO A 448 -2.35 -28.24 -49.91
CA PRO A 448 -3.02 -27.08 -50.50
C PRO A 448 -4.53 -27.17 -50.24
N CYS A 449 -5.11 -26.14 -49.62
CA CYS A 449 -6.54 -26.10 -49.38
C CYS A 449 -7.32 -26.31 -50.68
N GLY A 450 -8.35 -27.17 -50.65
CA GLY A 450 -9.21 -27.43 -51.81
C GLY A 450 -9.89 -26.16 -52.32
N HIS A 451 -10.41 -26.18 -53.55
CA HIS A 451 -10.94 -25.01 -54.26
C HIS A 451 -12.01 -24.18 -53.51
N GLU A 452 -12.66 -24.75 -52.50
CA GLU A 452 -13.69 -24.11 -51.67
C GLU A 452 -13.18 -23.54 -50.34
N TYR A 453 -11.87 -23.72 -50.04
CA TYR A 453 -11.25 -23.37 -48.76
C TYR A 453 -10.02 -22.48 -49.00
N LYS A 454 -9.75 -21.54 -48.07
CA LYS A 454 -8.51 -20.74 -48.08
C LYS A 454 -7.66 -21.06 -46.86
N SER A 455 -6.34 -20.94 -47.03
CA SER A 455 -5.42 -20.95 -45.91
C SER A 455 -5.67 -19.70 -45.06
N ILE A 456 -6.09 -19.92 -43.83
CA ILE A 456 -6.22 -18.90 -42.80
C ILE A 456 -5.22 -19.22 -41.68
N ILE A 457 -4.75 -18.21 -40.95
CA ILE A 457 -3.89 -18.43 -39.79
C ILE A 457 -4.78 -18.49 -38.57
N GLU A 458 -4.83 -19.66 -37.93
CA GLU A 458 -5.60 -19.88 -36.72
C GLU A 458 -4.66 -20.39 -35.62
N ASN A 459 -4.67 -19.73 -34.45
CA ASN A 459 -3.78 -20.04 -33.33
C ASN A 459 -2.31 -20.20 -33.73
N CYS A 460 -1.81 -19.31 -34.61
CA CYS A 460 -0.44 -19.26 -35.11
C CYS A 460 -0.01 -20.36 -36.11
N CYS A 461 -0.89 -21.29 -36.47
CA CYS A 461 -0.65 -22.23 -37.57
C CYS A 461 -1.61 -21.99 -38.75
N PRO A 462 -1.18 -22.26 -39.99
CA PRO A 462 -2.10 -22.24 -41.10
C PRO A 462 -3.13 -23.39 -40.93
N THR A 463 -4.38 -23.14 -41.30
CA THR A 463 -5.50 -24.11 -41.37
C THR A 463 -6.35 -23.78 -42.60
N CYS A 464 -7.13 -24.75 -43.11
CA CYS A 464 -8.05 -24.51 -44.22
C CYS A 464 -9.44 -24.17 -43.67
N GLY A 465 -9.91 -22.95 -43.90
CA GLY A 465 -11.24 -22.48 -43.47
C GLY A 465 -12.23 -22.38 -44.63
N GLU A 466 -13.51 -22.67 -44.35
CA GLU A 466 -14.61 -22.54 -45.32
C GLU A 466 -14.87 -21.08 -45.72
N TYR A 467 -15.25 -20.90 -46.99
CA TYR A 467 -15.70 -19.63 -47.53
C TYR A 467 -17.08 -19.24 -46.96
N SER A 468 -17.14 -18.49 -45.85
CA SER A 468 -18.40 -17.86 -45.45
C SER A 468 -18.74 -16.71 -46.40
N SER A 469 -19.60 -16.96 -47.37
CA SER A 469 -20.20 -15.95 -48.25
C SER A 469 -21.29 -15.12 -47.54
N THR A 470 -21.06 -14.71 -46.29
CA THR A 470 -21.89 -13.72 -45.58
C THR A 470 -21.07 -12.75 -44.74
N MET A 471 -20.08 -12.07 -45.33
CA MET A 471 -19.63 -10.78 -44.78
C MET A 471 -20.66 -9.71 -45.15
N THR A 472 -21.43 -9.25 -44.17
CA THR A 472 -22.23 -8.04 -44.34
C THR A 472 -21.31 -6.82 -44.44
N ILE A 473 -21.73 -5.81 -45.21
CA ILE A 473 -21.03 -4.54 -45.49
C ILE A 473 -20.48 -3.82 -44.23
N ARG A 474 -20.92 -4.20 -43.02
CA ARG A 474 -20.41 -3.71 -41.73
C ARG A 474 -19.00 -4.20 -41.38
N GLU A 475 -18.57 -5.37 -41.85
CA GLU A 475 -17.26 -5.94 -41.47
C GLU A 475 -16.11 -5.44 -42.38
N GLN A 476 -16.41 -5.10 -43.65
CA GLN A 476 -15.45 -4.48 -44.58
C GLN A 476 -14.89 -3.14 -44.04
N ASN A 477 -15.73 -2.38 -43.31
CA ASN A 477 -15.34 -1.08 -42.73
C ASN A 477 -14.50 -1.21 -41.45
N ARG A 478 -14.43 -2.40 -40.83
CA ARG A 478 -13.62 -2.64 -39.62
C ARG A 478 -12.18 -3.04 -39.98
N LEU A 479 -11.99 -3.81 -41.06
CA LEU A 479 -10.67 -4.18 -41.59
C LEU A 479 -9.90 -3.01 -42.21
N ASN A 480 -10.57 -2.10 -42.92
CA ASN A 480 -9.92 -0.91 -43.50
C ASN A 480 -9.48 0.12 -42.45
N LYS A 481 -10.08 0.11 -41.26
CA LYS A 481 -9.68 1.01 -40.15
C LYS A 481 -8.47 0.49 -39.37
N ILE A 482 -8.23 -0.83 -39.36
CA ILE A 482 -7.08 -1.45 -38.69
C ILE A 482 -5.81 -1.33 -39.54
N ASN A 483 -5.92 -1.32 -40.88
CA ASN A 483 -4.76 -1.21 -41.79
C ASN A 483 -4.22 0.22 -42.00
N MET A 484 -4.92 1.28 -41.54
CA MET A 484 -4.39 2.65 -41.58
C MET A 484 -3.64 3.09 -40.31
N ILE A 485 -3.73 2.34 -39.19
CA ILE A 485 -3.08 2.75 -37.93
C ILE A 485 -1.65 2.20 -37.81
N LYS A 486 -1.24 1.22 -38.62
CA LYS A 486 0.11 0.63 -38.61
C LYS A 486 1.11 1.25 -39.59
N LYS A 487 0.79 2.36 -40.25
CA LYS A 487 1.65 2.97 -41.28
C LYS A 487 1.85 4.48 -41.12
N THR A 488 2.23 4.94 -39.92
CA THR A 488 2.94 6.21 -39.74
C THR A 488 3.55 6.26 -38.35
N ASP A 489 4.75 5.71 -38.19
CA ASP A 489 5.70 6.10 -37.15
C ASP A 489 7.11 5.94 -37.72
N HIS A 490 7.46 6.82 -38.66
CA HIS A 490 8.85 7.18 -38.93
C HIS A 490 8.93 8.68 -39.29
N ILE A 491 9.41 9.45 -38.30
CA ILE A 491 10.35 10.58 -38.38
C ILE A 491 9.97 11.76 -39.30
N TYR A 492 9.72 12.95 -38.71
CA TYR A 492 10.52 14.20 -38.85
C TYR A 492 9.78 15.41 -38.24
N CYS A 493 10.41 16.11 -37.30
CA CYS A 493 10.16 17.54 -37.05
C CYS A 493 10.82 18.35 -38.19
N PRO A 494 10.21 19.45 -38.69
CA PRO A 494 10.61 20.76 -38.17
C PRO A 494 9.57 21.91 -38.21
N SER A 495 9.71 22.79 -37.22
CA SER A 495 9.65 24.26 -37.23
C SER A 495 8.54 25.06 -37.96
N THR A 496 7.99 26.00 -37.15
CA THR A 496 7.70 27.43 -37.41
C THR A 496 6.37 27.88 -38.05
N ASN A 497 5.68 28.71 -37.24
CA ASN A 497 4.92 29.93 -37.55
C ASN A 497 3.67 29.83 -38.46
N PHE A 498 2.49 30.16 -37.92
CA PHE A 498 1.85 31.48 -38.09
C PHE A 498 0.50 31.60 -37.35
N ARG A 499 0.41 32.64 -36.51
CA ARG A 499 -0.75 33.53 -36.19
C ARG A 499 -2.17 32.97 -35.95
N SER A 500 -2.57 33.09 -34.68
CA SER A 500 -3.70 33.87 -34.16
C SER A 500 -4.83 34.34 -35.11
N LYS A 501 -6.07 33.97 -34.74
CA LYS A 501 -7.30 34.81 -34.71
C LYS A 501 -8.40 34.02 -33.97
N LEU A 502 -8.69 34.36 -32.70
CA LEU A 502 -9.94 34.99 -32.25
C LEU A 502 -11.11 34.92 -33.26
N TYR A 503 -12.24 34.33 -32.85
CA TYR A 503 -13.49 35.07 -32.59
C TYR A 503 -14.45 34.22 -31.74
N MET A 504 -15.10 34.88 -30.79
CA MET A 504 -16.22 34.42 -29.97
C MET A 504 -17.45 34.05 -30.83
N ILE A 505 -18.26 33.10 -30.37
CA ILE A 505 -19.57 33.30 -29.71
C ILE A 505 -19.84 32.04 -28.87
#